data_AF-A0AAU8BSD3-F1
#
_entry.id   AF-A0AAU8BSD3-F1
#
_cell.length_a   1.000
_cell.length_b   1.000
_cell.length_c   1.000
_cell.angle_alpha   90.00
_cell.angle_beta   90.00
_cell.angle_gamma   90.00
#
_symmetry.space_group_name_H-M   'P 1'
#
loop_
_entity.id
_entity.type
_entity.pdbx_description
1 polymer ?
#
loop_
_entity_poly.entity_id
_entity_poly.type
_entity_poly.pdbx_seq_one_letter_code
_entity_poly.pdbx_strand_id
1 'polypeptide(L)'
;MFDIETPALQCEIGDWVMTQAVHQVSEWMKCGMDIQLSINVSSYQLDDINFTSRLRALLSQYKVPPSYVQIEILESSALELVERAQAVIERGFVA
;
A
#
# COMPACT_ATOMS: atom_id res chain seq x y z
N MET A 1 -2.40 23.34 -6.14
CA MET A 1 -2.60 22.17 -5.28
C MET A 1 -2.59 20.98 -6.23
N PHE A 2 -1.59 20.10 -6.17
CA PHE A 2 -1.65 18.86 -6.97
C PHE A 2 -2.72 17.98 -6.30
N ASP A 3 -3.78 17.64 -7.02
CA ASP A 3 -4.77 16.69 -6.53
C ASP A 3 -4.13 15.31 -6.47
N ILE A 4 -3.79 14.89 -5.25
CA ILE A 4 -3.29 13.55 -4.93
C ILE A 4 -4.44 12.51 -5.04
N GLU A 5 -5.63 12.93 -5.44
CA GLU A 5 -6.85 12.11 -5.44
C GLU A 5 -6.98 11.19 -6.66
N THR A 6 -6.12 11.31 -7.67
CA THR A 6 -6.19 10.38 -8.81
C THR A 6 -5.61 9.01 -8.41
N PRO A 7 -6.31 7.89 -8.68
CA PRO A 7 -5.83 6.55 -8.32
C PRO A 7 -4.42 6.23 -8.86
N ALA A 8 -4.09 6.73 -10.05
CA ALA A 8 -2.77 6.53 -10.65
C ALA A 8 -1.66 7.20 -9.84
N LEU A 9 -1.86 8.46 -9.41
CA LEU A 9 -0.89 9.18 -8.61
C LEU A 9 -0.78 8.60 -7.20
N GLN A 10 -1.90 8.13 -6.62
CA GLN A 10 -1.88 7.42 -5.33
C GLN A 10 -1.04 6.15 -5.39
N CYS A 11 -1.18 5.34 -6.45
CA CYS A 11 -0.36 4.15 -6.63
C CYS A 11 1.12 4.49 -6.85
N GLU A 12 1.44 5.52 -7.63
CA GLU A 12 2.82 5.95 -7.86
C GLU A 12 3.50 6.43 -6.57
N ILE A 13 2.81 7.27 -5.80
CA ILE A 13 3.30 7.73 -4.49
C ILE A 13 3.39 6.55 -3.53
N GLY A 14 2.41 5.66 -3.51
CA GLY A 14 2.41 4.47 -2.65
C GLY A 14 3.59 3.53 -2.94
N ASP A 15 3.94 3.31 -4.21
CA ASP A 15 5.10 2.51 -4.60
C ASP A 15 6.43 3.20 -4.22
N TRP A 16 6.50 4.52 -4.34
CA TRP A 16 7.64 5.30 -3.83
C TRP A 16 7.78 5.17 -2.31
N VAL A 17 6.68 5.36 -1.56
CA VAL A 17 6.64 5.24 -0.09
C VAL A 17 7.09 3.84 0.33
N MET A 18 6.59 2.80 -0.31
CA MET A 18 6.95 1.42 -0.01
C MET A 18 8.45 1.17 -0.21
N THR A 19 9.02 1.70 -1.29
CA THR A 19 10.46 1.60 -1.57
C THR A 19 11.28 2.31 -0.49
N GLN A 20 10.91 3.54 -0.11
CA GLN A 20 11.61 4.29 0.93
C GLN A 20 11.50 3.63 2.29
N ALA A 21 10.32 3.10 2.63
CA ALA A 21 10.07 2.43 3.90
C ALA A 21 10.93 1.17 4.06
N VAL A 22 10.95 0.30 3.05
CA VAL A 22 11.78 -0.92 3.07
C VAL A 22 13.27 -0.57 3.13
N HIS A 23 13.71 0.43 2.36
CA HIS A 23 15.08 0.93 2.45
C HIS A 23 15.42 1.43 3.85
N GLN A 24 14.55 2.23 4.46
CA GLN A 24 14.77 2.80 5.78
C GLN A 24 14.84 1.73 6.89
N VAL A 25 14.01 0.69 6.81
CA VAL A 25 14.08 -0.47 7.71
C VAL A 25 15.44 -1.18 7.57
N SER A 26 15.95 -1.35 6.35
CA SER A 26 17.29 -1.91 6.12
C SER A 26 18.39 -1.08 6.79
N GLU A 27 18.31 0.25 6.70
CA GLU A 27 19.26 1.14 7.37
C GLU A 27 19.18 1.04 8.89
N TRP A 28 17.97 0.95 9.45
CA TRP A 28 17.79 0.76 10.89
C TRP A 28 18.38 -0.58 11.37
N MET A 29 18.16 -1.67 10.64
CA MET A 29 18.77 -2.97 10.95
C MET A 29 20.30 -2.90 10.93
N LYS A 30 20.90 -2.20 9.96
CA LYS A 30 22.37 -2.01 9.89
C LYS A 30 22.92 -1.23 11.08
N CYS A 31 22.13 -0.31 11.64
CA CYS A 31 22.46 0.40 12.87
C CYS A 31 22.17 -0.40 14.15
N GLY A 32 21.74 -1.66 14.04
CA GLY A 32 21.41 -2.51 15.18
C GLY A 32 20.07 -2.20 15.85
N MET A 33 19.18 -1.47 15.17
CA MET A 33 17.83 -1.19 15.66
C MET A 33 16.85 -2.27 15.21
N ASP A 34 16.01 -2.70 16.14
CA ASP A 34 14.96 -3.71 15.92
C ASP A 34 13.59 -3.03 15.87
N ILE A 35 13.28 -2.42 14.71
CA ILE A 35 12.06 -1.61 14.52
C ILE A 35 11.22 -2.20 13.39
N GLN A 36 10.02 -2.65 13.73
CA GLN A 36 8.99 -2.99 12.75
C GLN A 36 8.29 -1.71 12.26
N LEU A 37 8.06 -1.60 10.96
CA LEU A 37 7.41 -0.45 10.34
C LEU A 37 6.09 -0.85 9.67
N SER A 38 5.02 -0.12 9.97
CA SER A 38 3.73 -0.23 9.28
C SER A 38 3.66 0.72 8.09
N ILE A 39 3.23 0.21 6.93
CA ILE A 39 3.04 0.97 5.70
C ILE A 39 1.55 0.98 5.38
N ASN A 40 0.98 2.17 5.28
CA ASN A 40 -0.38 2.35 4.79
C ASN A 40 -0.45 2.05 3.29
N VAL A 41 -1.43 1.25 2.89
CA VAL A 41 -1.66 0.86 1.50
C VAL A 41 -3.12 1.11 1.15
N SER A 42 -3.35 1.75 0.00
CA SER A 42 -4.70 2.03 -0.50
C SER A 42 -5.34 0.78 -1.12
N SER A 43 -6.67 0.81 -1.27
CA SER A 43 -7.42 -0.25 -1.98
C SER A 43 -6.94 -0.42 -3.43
N TYR A 44 -6.63 0.68 -4.13
CA TYR A 44 -6.13 0.63 -5.51
C TYR A 44 -4.79 -0.11 -5.64
N GLN A 45 -3.89 0.02 -4.66
CA GLN A 45 -2.64 -0.72 -4.65
C GLN A 45 -2.87 -2.21 -4.35
N LEU A 46 -3.83 -2.56 -3.49
CA LEU A 46 -4.17 -3.94 -3.19
C LEU A 46 -4.88 -4.64 -4.36
N ASP A 47 -5.65 -3.90 -5.16
CA ASP A 47 -6.30 -4.40 -6.37
C ASP A 47 -5.29 -4.79 -7.47
N ASP A 48 -4.06 -4.27 -7.40
CA ASP A 48 -2.99 -4.67 -8.31
C ASP A 48 -2.46 -6.08 -7.98
N ILE A 49 -2.72 -7.03 -8.89
CA ILE A 49 -2.28 -8.42 -8.80
C ILE A 49 -0.77 -8.59 -8.56
N ASN A 50 0.04 -7.61 -8.93
CA ASN A 50 1.50 -7.62 -8.78
C ASN A 50 1.98 -6.95 -7.49
N PHE A 51 1.10 -6.41 -6.65
CA PHE A 51 1.49 -5.74 -5.41
C PHE A 51 2.37 -6.63 -4.52
N THR A 52 1.92 -7.86 -4.25
CA THR A 52 2.66 -8.77 -3.36
C THR A 52 3.99 -9.22 -3.96
N SER A 53 4.07 -9.39 -5.29
CA SER A 53 5.34 -9.76 -5.93
C SER A 53 6.34 -8.61 -5.91
N ARG A 54 5.88 -7.36 -6.12
CA ARG A 54 6.72 -6.15 -5.96
C ARG A 54 7.24 -5.99 -4.53
N LEU A 55 6.37 -6.12 -3.52
CA LEU A 55 6.78 -6.03 -2.12
C LEU A 55 7.82 -7.09 -1.77
N ARG A 56 7.63 -8.34 -2.20
CA ARG A 56 8.63 -9.42 -2.00
C ARG A 56 9.96 -9.10 -2.66
N ALA A 57 9.94 -8.57 -3.88
CA ALA A 57 11.15 -8.18 -4.59
C ALA A 57 11.91 -7.06 -3.85
N LEU A 58 11.21 -6.03 -3.36
CA LEU A 58 11.79 -4.95 -2.55
C LEU A 58 12.40 -5.46 -1.26
N LEU A 59 11.66 -6.28 -0.48
CA LEU A 59 12.17 -6.88 0.75
C LEU A 59 13.44 -7.70 0.50
N SER A 60 13.46 -8.48 -0.59
CA SER A 60 14.63 -9.26 -0.99
C SER A 60 15.81 -8.37 -1.40
N GLN A 61 15.57 -7.32 -2.18
CA GLN A 61 16.58 -6.36 -2.64
C GLN A 61 17.31 -5.71 -1.46
N TYR A 62 16.57 -5.28 -0.45
CA TYR A 62 17.13 -4.61 0.74
C TYR A 62 17.46 -5.56 1.90
N LYS A 63 17.30 -6.88 1.69
CA LYS A 63 17.54 -7.93 2.68
C LYS A 63 16.76 -7.74 3.98
N VAL A 64 15.53 -7.23 3.87
CA VAL A 64 14.63 -7.00 5.01
C VAL A 64 13.74 -8.24 5.18
N PRO A 65 13.74 -8.89 6.36
CA PRO A 65 12.81 -9.97 6.63
C PRO A 65 11.36 -9.45 6.63
N PRO A 66 10.39 -10.19 6.09
CA PRO A 66 9.00 -9.73 6.03
C PRO A 66 8.40 -9.37 7.39
N SER A 67 8.89 -9.93 8.49
CA SER A 67 8.43 -9.61 9.85
C SER A 67 8.67 -8.15 10.26
N TYR A 68 9.57 -7.43 9.58
CA TYR A 68 9.85 -6.02 9.87
C TYR A 68 8.93 -5.04 9.15
N VAL A 69 8.08 -5.52 8.23
CA VAL A 69 7.15 -4.67 7.49
C VAL A 69 5.74 -5.18 7.69
N GLN A 70 4.89 -4.34 8.25
CA GLN A 70 3.46 -4.58 8.37
C GLN A 70 2.72 -3.75 7.32
N ILE A 71 1.74 -4.35 6.66
CA ILE A 71 0.86 -3.63 5.74
C ILE A 71 -0.42 -3.28 6.51
N GLU A 72 -0.78 -2.01 6.47
CA GLU A 72 -1.99 -1.47 7.09
C GLU A 72 -2.93 -0.96 6.00
N ILE A 73 -4.20 -1.30 6.13
CA ILE A 73 -5.26 -0.86 5.22
C ILE A 73 -6.06 0.19 5.96
N LEU A 74 -6.12 1.40 5.42
CA LEU A 74 -6.87 2.49 6.06
C LEU A 74 -8.37 2.21 5.99
N GLU A 75 -9.09 2.52 7.08
CA GLU A 75 -10.54 2.40 7.16
C GLU A 75 -11.25 3.22 6.08
N SER A 76 -10.70 4.39 5.70
CA SER A 76 -11.22 5.19 4.59
C SER A 76 -11.19 4.43 3.26
N SER A 77 -10.15 3.65 2.98
CA SER A 77 -10.08 2.81 1.78
C SER A 77 -11.10 1.66 1.81
N ALA A 78 -11.43 1.15 3.00
CA ALA A 78 -12.51 0.18 3.17
C ALA A 78 -13.89 0.82 2.97
N LEU A 79 -14.09 2.05 3.46
CA LEU A 79 -15.32 2.81 3.28
C LEU A 79 -15.57 3.17 1.81
N GLU A 80 -14.54 3.63 1.09
CA GLU A 80 -14.61 3.89 -0.35
C GLU A 80 -15.02 2.63 -1.14
N LEU A 81 -14.54 1.44 -0.74
CA LEU A 81 -14.94 0.19 -1.36
C LEU A 81 -16.44 -0.11 -1.15
N VAL A 82 -16.95 0.16 0.06
CA VAL A 82 -18.38 0.01 0.39
C VAL A 82 -19.22 1.00 -0.43
N GLU A 83 -18.82 2.26 -0.53
CA GLU A 83 -19.51 3.28 -1.33
C GLU A 83 -19.52 2.91 -2.82
N ARG A 84 -18.38 2.43 -3.35
CA ARG A 84 -18.31 1.93 -4.74
C ARG A 84 -19.22 0.72 -4.96
N ALA A 85 -19.27 -0.22 -4.02
CA ALA A 85 -20.16 -1.38 -4.10
C ALA A 85 -21.64 -0.97 -4.08
N GLN A 86 -22.02 -0.01 -3.21
CA GLN A 86 -23.37 0.54 -3.17
C GLN A 86 -23.76 1.20 -4.50
N ALA A 87 -22.88 2.02 -5.07
CA ALA A 87 -23.13 2.68 -6.36
C ALA A 87 -23.35 1.67 -7.51
N VAL A 88 -22.66 0.51 -7.50
CA VAL A 88 -22.87 -0.56 -8.49
C VAL A 88 -24.23 -1.23 -8.31
N ILE A 89 -24.63 -1.51 -7.06
CA ILE A 89 -25.93 -2.11 -6.73
C ILE A 89 -27.06 -1.17 -7.16
N GLU A 90 -26.98 0.11 -6.81
CA GLU A 90 -28.00 1.11 -7.19
C GLU A 90 -28.13 1.25 -8.71
N ARG A 91 -27.02 1.21 -9.45
CA ARG A 91 -27.04 1.23 -10.92
C ARG A 91 -27.61 -0.06 -11.53
N GLY A 92 -27.46 -1.20 -10.86
CA GLY A 92 -27.96 -2.51 -11.32
C GLY A 92 -29.44 -2.78 -11.02
N PHE A 93 -30.05 -2.05 -10.09
CA PHE A 93 -31.48 -2.18 -9.73
C PHE A 93 -32.41 -1.22 -10.49
N VAL A 94 -31.88 -0.30 -11.30
CA VAL A 94 -32.67 0.68 -12.10
C VAL A 94 -32.68 0.32 -13.60
N ALA A 95 -32.37 -0.93 -13.96
CA ALA A 95 -32.51 -1.46 -15.33
C ALA A 95 -33.68 -2.44 -15.44
#